data_AF-A0A916S267-F1
#
_entry.id   AF-A0A916S267-F1
#
_cell.length_a   1.000
_cell.length_b   1.000
_cell.length_c   1.000
_cell.angle_alpha   90.00
_cell.angle_beta   90.00
_cell.angle_gamma   90.00
#
_symmetry.space_group_name_H-M   'P 1'
#
loop_
_entity.id
_entity.type
_entity.pdbx_description
1 polymer ?
#
loop_
_entity_poly.entity_id
_entity_poly.type
_entity_poly.pdbx_seq_one_letter_code
_entity_poly.pdbx_strand_id
1 'polypeptide(L)'
;MSGKCKAGGDDAMQPLSQISRIWQVPDASQAYTTGVSLHSHTSFSVETLNFVHAVCSSVPFVDKIVAHYARVSKERYNLTLDFDTAHWRPPLLPLMAFELERKQILSLGLDPLVSITDHDNIHAPMLLRTIPVARRIPFSVEWTVPFRKTAFHMGIHNLPSEEAAGWMERFERFTAAPDDQELRRMLRELDSIPQVLIVLNHPIWDLYKIGDDNHAMELDRFLAQNNGQIHALELNGLRHARENRQVMELARRWSQLLISGGDRHGLEPNANINLTNVTSFSAFVREIRVERQSHVLFLEQYARPWEQRILESTLDAVSDHPQFSPGWQRWDERAFHLDGTGEMRSMAELWPRGKAPLALRAAIQCVRLLRHRALASALSLAAPRVNVDALDADAMQEIA
;
A
#
# COMPACT_ATOMS: atom_id res chain seq x y z
N MET A 1 49.79 -25.89 26.47
CA MET A 1 48.47 -26.12 27.11
C MET A 1 48.19 -24.90 27.96
N SER A 2 47.20 -24.04 27.78
CA SER A 2 45.89 -24.02 27.13
C SER A 2 45.68 -22.55 26.72
N GLY A 3 45.38 -22.19 25.48
CA GLY A 3 44.07 -22.36 24.87
C GLY A 3 43.30 -21.02 24.91
N LYS A 4 43.67 -20.07 24.02
CA LYS A 4 42.91 -18.83 23.76
C LYS A 4 41.61 -19.21 23.05
N CYS A 5 40.47 -19.09 23.72
CA CYS A 5 39.18 -19.03 23.06
C CYS A 5 38.94 -17.59 22.59
N LYS A 6 39.20 -17.31 21.31
CA LYS A 6 38.55 -16.22 20.60
C LYS A 6 37.11 -16.66 20.36
N ALA A 7 36.15 -16.06 21.06
CA ALA A 7 34.78 -16.07 20.59
C ALA A 7 34.73 -15.18 19.34
N GLY A 8 34.43 -15.79 18.18
CA GLY A 8 34.07 -15.03 16.99
C GLY A 8 32.71 -14.37 17.26
N GLY A 9 32.72 -13.05 17.37
CA GLY A 9 31.50 -12.28 17.22
C GLY A 9 31.20 -12.19 15.73
N ASP A 10 30.02 -12.66 15.32
CA ASP A 10 29.44 -12.25 14.06
C ASP A 10 29.27 -10.73 14.13
N ASP A 11 30.09 -10.00 13.39
CA ASP A 11 29.99 -8.56 13.20
C ASP A 11 28.76 -8.33 12.30
N ALA A 12 27.57 -8.42 12.90
CA ALA A 12 26.32 -8.18 12.19
C ALA A 12 26.33 -6.73 11.70
N MET A 13 26.53 -6.56 10.39
CA MET A 13 26.62 -5.25 9.76
C MET A 13 25.37 -4.43 10.09
N GLN A 14 25.58 -3.23 10.66
CA GLN A 14 24.48 -2.37 11.05
C GLN A 14 23.66 -1.93 9.82
N PRO A 15 22.32 -1.85 9.95
CA PRO A 15 21.47 -1.38 8.86
C PRO A 15 21.78 0.06 8.50
N LEU A 16 22.17 0.30 7.25
CA LEU A 16 22.41 1.63 6.72
C LEU A 16 21.20 2.07 5.88
N SER A 17 20.37 2.94 6.45
CA SER A 17 19.23 3.55 5.75
C SER A 17 19.51 5.02 5.44
N GLN A 18 19.70 5.32 4.16
CA GLN A 18 19.77 6.70 3.68
C GLN A 18 18.37 7.17 3.27
N ILE A 19 18.00 8.39 3.62
CA ILE A 19 16.74 9.01 3.20
C ILE A 19 17.06 10.36 2.58
N SER A 20 16.65 10.55 1.34
CA SER A 20 16.78 11.82 0.62
C SER A 20 15.40 12.35 0.23
N ARG A 21 15.33 13.67 0.03
CA ARG A 21 14.13 14.39 -0.42
C ARG A 21 14.53 15.19 -1.65
N ILE A 22 13.89 14.93 -2.80
CA ILE A 22 14.33 15.54 -4.06
C ILE A 22 14.24 17.07 -4.06
N TRP A 23 13.29 17.65 -3.30
CA TRP A 23 13.15 19.11 -3.17
C TRP A 23 14.22 19.76 -2.27
N GLN A 24 15.01 18.97 -1.53
CA GLN A 24 16.14 19.45 -0.73
C GLN A 24 17.49 19.10 -1.33
N VAL A 25 17.59 17.91 -1.93
CA VAL A 25 18.78 17.40 -2.61
C VAL A 25 18.37 17.00 -4.04
N PRO A 26 18.26 17.95 -4.98
CA PRO A 26 17.76 17.69 -6.34
C PRO A 26 18.58 16.66 -7.09
N ASP A 27 19.87 16.56 -6.79
CA ASP A 27 20.80 15.66 -7.45
C ASP A 27 20.94 14.30 -6.75
N ALA A 28 20.09 13.98 -5.75
CA ALA A 28 20.17 12.75 -4.96
C ALA A 28 20.12 11.47 -5.81
N SER A 29 19.45 11.50 -6.96
CA SER A 29 19.36 10.35 -7.89
C SER A 29 20.56 10.22 -8.83
N GLN A 30 21.41 11.26 -9.01
CA GLN A 30 22.48 11.24 -10.02
C GLN A 30 23.57 10.20 -9.75
N ALA A 31 23.74 9.79 -8.49
CA ALA A 31 24.71 8.77 -8.09
C ALA A 31 24.23 7.32 -8.33
N TYR A 32 23.02 7.17 -8.87
CA TYR A 32 22.35 5.88 -9.03
C TYR A 32 21.96 5.65 -10.47
N THR A 33 21.89 4.38 -10.87
CA THR A 33 21.46 3.99 -12.22
C THR A 33 20.03 3.47 -12.26
N THR A 34 19.50 3.01 -11.12
CA THR A 34 18.21 2.30 -11.04
C THR A 34 17.32 2.88 -9.95
N GLY A 35 16.03 3.00 -10.25
CA GLY A 35 14.99 3.32 -9.27
C GLY A 35 14.05 2.12 -9.09
N VAL A 36 13.70 1.83 -7.83
CA VAL A 36 12.78 0.74 -7.48
C VAL A 36 11.50 1.32 -6.90
N SER A 37 10.37 1.10 -7.57
CA SER A 37 9.04 1.40 -7.06
C SER A 37 8.45 0.14 -6.44
N LEU A 38 8.13 0.20 -5.15
CA LEU A 38 7.52 -0.88 -4.39
C LEU A 38 6.13 -0.47 -3.92
N HIS A 39 5.26 -1.46 -3.73
CA HIS A 39 3.97 -1.29 -3.09
C HIS A 39 3.02 -0.33 -3.81
N SER A 40 2.26 -0.88 -4.77
CA SER A 40 1.19 -0.17 -5.46
C SER A 40 0.09 -1.13 -5.88
N HIS A 41 -1.13 -0.61 -6.01
CA HIS A 41 -2.36 -1.38 -6.18
C HIS A 41 -3.07 -1.12 -7.50
N THR A 42 -3.54 -2.18 -8.14
CA THR A 42 -4.21 -2.17 -9.44
C THR A 42 -5.69 -2.48 -9.29
N SER A 43 -6.40 -2.55 -10.41
CA SER A 43 -7.78 -3.02 -10.49
C SER A 43 -8.01 -4.45 -9.96
N PHE A 44 -6.96 -5.20 -9.60
CA PHE A 44 -7.08 -6.49 -8.94
C PHE A 44 -7.03 -6.41 -7.41
N SER A 45 -6.60 -5.28 -6.82
CA SER A 45 -6.71 -5.08 -5.38
C SER A 45 -8.16 -4.86 -4.97
N VAL A 46 -8.51 -5.41 -3.81
CA VAL A 46 -9.85 -5.35 -3.22
C VAL A 46 -9.78 -4.51 -1.97
N GLU A 47 -10.35 -3.31 -2.03
CA GLU A 47 -10.32 -2.35 -0.95
C GLU A 47 -11.65 -2.30 -0.22
N THR A 48 -11.65 -2.43 1.11
CA THR A 48 -12.89 -2.40 1.88
C THR A 48 -13.60 -1.04 1.76
N LEU A 49 -14.94 -1.05 1.67
CA LEU A 49 -15.75 0.18 1.73
C LEU A 49 -16.08 0.60 3.17
N ASN A 50 -15.49 -0.03 4.18
CA ASN A 50 -15.72 0.25 5.60
C ASN A 50 -15.46 1.71 6.00
N PHE A 51 -14.51 2.38 5.33
CA PHE A 51 -14.27 3.81 5.56
C PHE A 51 -15.46 4.68 5.14
N VAL A 52 -16.23 4.29 4.12
CA VAL A 52 -17.43 5.02 3.68
C VAL A 52 -18.50 4.97 4.75
N HIS A 53 -18.69 3.82 5.40
CA HIS A 53 -19.63 3.70 6.53
C HIS A 53 -19.21 4.62 7.68
N ALA A 54 -17.92 4.65 8.04
CA ALA A 54 -17.41 5.53 9.09
C ALA A 54 -17.59 7.03 8.76
N VAL A 55 -17.37 7.43 7.50
CA VAL A 55 -17.63 8.81 7.03
C VAL A 55 -19.13 9.11 7.04
N CYS A 56 -19.97 8.19 6.56
CA CYS A 56 -21.42 8.35 6.55
C CYS A 56 -21.99 8.55 7.95
N SER A 57 -21.52 7.80 8.95
CA SER A 57 -21.94 7.95 10.35
C SER A 57 -21.42 9.22 11.03
N SER A 58 -20.41 9.88 10.46
CA SER A 58 -19.88 11.15 10.97
C SER A 58 -20.65 12.38 10.47
N VAL A 59 -21.49 12.23 9.44
CA VAL A 59 -22.23 13.34 8.83
C VAL A 59 -23.69 13.31 9.30
N PRO A 60 -24.19 14.38 9.95
CA PRO A 60 -25.57 14.45 10.39
C PRO A 60 -26.56 14.14 9.26
N PHE A 61 -27.59 13.36 9.58
CA PHE A 61 -28.69 12.96 8.67
C PHE A 61 -28.32 11.93 7.59
N VAL A 62 -27.05 11.62 7.34
CA VAL A 62 -26.66 10.60 6.35
C VAL A 62 -27.09 9.20 6.80
N ASP A 63 -27.02 8.88 8.10
CA ASP A 63 -27.52 7.61 8.63
C ASP A 63 -29.00 7.37 8.30
N LYS A 64 -29.83 8.43 8.31
CA LYS A 64 -31.25 8.31 7.94
C LYS A 64 -31.43 8.00 6.46
N ILE A 65 -30.56 8.55 5.61
CA ILE A 65 -30.55 8.27 4.17
C ILE A 65 -30.12 6.82 3.93
N VAL A 66 -29.05 6.36 4.59
CA VAL A 66 -28.58 4.97 4.50
C VAL A 66 -29.65 4.01 4.99
N ALA A 67 -30.27 4.26 6.15
CA ALA A 67 -31.36 3.44 6.69
C ALA A 67 -32.58 3.41 5.76
N HIS A 68 -32.92 4.54 5.13
CA HIS A 68 -33.98 4.58 4.12
C HIS A 68 -33.68 3.66 2.94
N TYR A 69 -32.47 3.76 2.37
CA TYR A 69 -32.10 2.92 1.23
C TYR A 69 -31.90 1.45 1.60
N ALA A 70 -31.38 1.14 2.80
CA ALA A 70 -31.30 -0.21 3.32
C ALA A 70 -32.69 -0.87 3.38
N ARG A 71 -33.68 -0.15 3.93
CA ARG A 71 -35.05 -0.60 4.01
C ARG A 71 -35.67 -0.81 2.61
N VAL A 72 -35.54 0.18 1.72
CA VAL A 72 -36.06 0.09 0.35
C VAL A 72 -35.41 -1.06 -0.42
N SER A 73 -34.10 -1.26 -0.24
CA SER A 73 -33.34 -2.33 -0.86
C SER A 73 -33.85 -3.71 -0.44
N LYS A 74 -34.03 -3.90 0.87
CA LYS A 74 -34.55 -5.14 1.44
C LYS A 74 -36.00 -5.40 1.03
N GLU A 75 -36.88 -4.41 1.15
CA GLU A 75 -38.32 -4.54 0.86
C GLU A 75 -38.63 -4.79 -0.61
N ARG A 76 -37.88 -4.17 -1.54
CA ARG A 76 -38.21 -4.19 -2.98
C ARG A 76 -37.34 -5.12 -3.81
N TYR A 77 -36.11 -5.37 -3.37
CA TYR A 77 -35.11 -6.07 -4.17
C TYR A 77 -34.50 -7.26 -3.44
N ASN A 78 -34.96 -7.56 -2.22
CA ASN A 78 -34.42 -8.62 -1.35
C ASN A 78 -32.88 -8.53 -1.17
N LEU A 79 -32.34 -7.31 -1.23
CA LEU A 79 -30.91 -7.04 -1.14
C LEU A 79 -30.64 -6.34 0.20
N THR A 80 -29.89 -7.00 1.06
CA THR A 80 -29.42 -6.42 2.32
C THR A 80 -28.12 -5.68 2.05
N LEU A 81 -28.06 -4.39 2.43
CA LEU A 81 -26.82 -3.64 2.30
C LEU A 81 -25.80 -4.20 3.30
N ASP A 82 -24.69 -4.68 2.75
CA ASP A 82 -23.56 -5.27 3.45
C ASP A 82 -22.32 -4.44 3.12
N PHE A 83 -21.95 -3.56 4.03
CA PHE A 83 -20.76 -2.72 3.86
C PHE A 83 -19.48 -3.45 4.25
N ASP A 84 -19.58 -4.56 4.97
CA ASP A 84 -18.44 -5.33 5.46
C ASP A 84 -17.83 -6.15 4.30
N THR A 85 -18.67 -6.70 3.42
CA THR A 85 -18.21 -7.45 2.23
C THR A 85 -18.13 -6.60 0.97
N ALA A 86 -18.82 -5.44 0.95
CA ALA A 86 -18.72 -4.51 -0.15
C ALA A 86 -17.31 -3.90 -0.23
N HIS A 87 -16.83 -3.76 -1.46
CA HIS A 87 -15.49 -3.29 -1.72
C HIS A 87 -15.45 -2.42 -2.96
N TRP A 88 -14.34 -1.71 -3.14
CA TRP A 88 -14.02 -1.03 -4.37
C TRP A 88 -12.68 -1.51 -4.89
N ARG A 89 -12.41 -1.21 -6.16
CA ARG A 89 -11.16 -1.58 -6.82
C ARG A 89 -10.47 -0.34 -7.39
N PRO A 90 -9.14 -0.23 -7.24
CA PRO A 90 -8.37 0.86 -7.81
C PRO A 90 -8.63 1.09 -9.31
N PRO A 91 -8.63 2.35 -9.76
CA PRO A 91 -8.94 2.71 -11.13
C PRO A 91 -7.95 2.14 -12.17
N LEU A 92 -6.66 2.03 -11.83
CA LEU A 92 -5.64 1.66 -12.80
C LEU A 92 -5.60 0.16 -13.07
N LEU A 93 -5.79 -0.22 -14.33
CA LEU A 93 -5.49 -1.58 -14.81
C LEU A 93 -3.99 -1.90 -14.66
N PRO A 94 -3.57 -3.18 -14.60
CA PRO A 94 -2.18 -3.54 -14.31
C PRO A 94 -1.13 -2.84 -15.18
N LEU A 95 -1.32 -2.81 -16.50
CA LEU A 95 -0.37 -2.16 -17.41
C LEU A 95 -0.32 -0.65 -17.20
N MET A 96 -1.45 -0.03 -16.85
CA MET A 96 -1.51 1.41 -16.59
C MET A 96 -0.77 1.76 -15.31
N ALA A 97 -0.96 0.98 -14.24
CA ALA A 97 -0.23 1.12 -12.99
C ALA A 97 1.27 0.91 -13.18
N PHE A 98 1.66 -0.15 -13.89
CA PHE A 98 3.08 -0.42 -14.19
C PHE A 98 3.72 0.73 -14.99
N GLU A 99 3.08 1.19 -16.07
CA GLU A 99 3.61 2.29 -16.88
C GLU A 99 3.65 3.62 -16.13
N LEU A 100 2.72 3.86 -15.19
CA LEU A 100 2.73 5.05 -14.34
C LEU A 100 4.02 5.10 -13.50
N GLU A 101 4.31 4.03 -12.77
CA GLU A 101 5.52 3.90 -11.95
C GLU A 101 6.80 3.92 -12.82
N ARG A 102 6.78 3.18 -13.94
CA ARG A 102 7.90 3.11 -14.87
C ARG A 102 8.26 4.48 -15.44
N LYS A 103 7.27 5.26 -15.89
CA LYS A 103 7.48 6.58 -16.47
C LYS A 103 8.03 7.58 -15.46
N GLN A 104 7.57 7.50 -14.20
CA GLN A 104 8.14 8.33 -13.14
C GLN A 104 9.63 8.07 -12.96
N ILE A 105 10.03 6.81 -12.82
CA ILE A 105 11.45 6.47 -12.61
C ILE A 105 12.30 6.89 -13.82
N LEU A 106 11.80 6.65 -15.04
CA LEU A 106 12.48 7.10 -16.26
C LEU A 106 12.63 8.63 -16.34
N SER A 107 11.66 9.39 -15.82
CA SER A 107 11.74 10.85 -15.79
C SER A 107 12.87 11.38 -14.89
N LEU A 108 13.36 10.55 -13.97
CA LEU A 108 14.53 10.83 -13.13
C LEU A 108 15.86 10.40 -13.78
N GLY A 109 15.82 9.86 -15.00
CA GLY A 109 17.01 9.35 -15.70
C GLY A 109 17.48 7.98 -15.22
N LEU A 110 16.62 7.22 -14.53
CA LEU A 110 16.94 5.93 -13.93
C LEU A 110 16.31 4.76 -14.70
N ASP A 111 16.94 3.60 -14.64
CA ASP A 111 16.35 2.33 -15.06
C ASP A 111 15.25 1.90 -14.08
N PRO A 112 14.05 1.51 -14.57
CA PRO A 112 12.92 1.21 -13.69
C PRO A 112 12.85 -0.26 -13.29
N LEU A 113 12.80 -0.50 -11.97
CA LEU A 113 12.29 -1.75 -11.38
C LEU A 113 10.96 -1.43 -10.69
N VAL A 114 9.88 -2.13 -11.05
CA VAL A 114 8.55 -1.90 -10.48
C VAL A 114 8.06 -3.19 -9.86
N SER A 115 7.51 -3.13 -8.65
CA SER A 115 6.80 -4.22 -8.00
C SER A 115 5.40 -3.79 -7.60
N ILE A 116 4.40 -4.47 -8.17
CA ILE A 116 2.98 -4.30 -7.84
C ILE A 116 2.58 -5.37 -6.81
N THR A 117 1.77 -5.00 -5.83
CA THR A 117 1.42 -5.84 -4.69
C THR A 117 -0.07 -5.65 -4.35
N ASP A 118 -0.96 -6.12 -5.22
CA ASP A 118 -2.40 -6.13 -4.90
C ASP A 118 -2.68 -6.93 -3.62
N HIS A 119 -3.76 -6.59 -2.91
CA HIS A 119 -4.16 -7.33 -1.71
C HIS A 119 -4.45 -8.80 -2.00
N ASP A 120 -3.72 -9.67 -1.31
CA ASP A 120 -3.97 -11.11 -1.21
C ASP A 120 -4.09 -11.84 -2.56
N ASN A 121 -3.51 -11.29 -3.64
CA ASN A 121 -3.46 -11.94 -4.95
C ASN A 121 -2.27 -11.47 -5.82
N ILE A 122 -1.93 -12.28 -6.83
CA ILE A 122 -0.83 -12.02 -7.78
C ILE A 122 -1.34 -11.88 -9.22
N HIS A 123 -2.61 -11.56 -9.44
CA HIS A 123 -3.19 -11.54 -10.79
C HIS A 123 -2.53 -10.47 -11.69
N ALA A 124 -2.25 -9.28 -11.16
CA ALA A 124 -1.58 -8.23 -11.92
C ALA A 124 -0.19 -8.66 -12.43
N PRO A 125 0.76 -9.13 -11.59
CA PRO A 125 2.05 -9.58 -12.10
C PRO A 125 1.94 -10.80 -13.04
N MET A 126 0.96 -11.69 -12.87
CA MET A 126 0.70 -12.78 -13.83
C MET A 126 0.36 -12.25 -15.23
N LEU A 127 -0.57 -11.30 -15.31
CA LEU A 127 -0.95 -10.68 -16.59
C LEU A 127 0.19 -9.86 -17.19
N LEU A 128 0.86 -9.05 -16.37
CA LEU A 128 1.97 -8.19 -16.82
C LEU A 128 3.13 -9.00 -17.40
N ARG A 129 3.40 -10.21 -16.88
CA ARG A 129 4.45 -11.08 -17.41
C ARG A 129 4.20 -11.58 -18.84
N THR A 130 2.96 -11.55 -19.30
CA THR A 130 2.61 -11.87 -20.69
C THR A 130 2.99 -10.73 -21.66
N ILE A 131 3.20 -9.52 -21.14
CA ILE A 131 3.48 -8.31 -21.93
C ILE A 131 5.00 -8.08 -21.99
N PRO A 132 5.61 -7.92 -23.18
CA PRO A 132 7.07 -7.81 -23.31
C PRO A 132 7.73 -6.74 -22.43
N VAL A 133 7.14 -5.54 -22.33
CA VAL A 133 7.70 -4.41 -21.57
C VAL A 133 7.70 -4.65 -20.04
N ALA A 134 6.77 -5.47 -19.54
CA ALA A 134 6.60 -5.76 -18.13
C ALA A 134 7.01 -7.19 -17.74
N ARG A 135 7.59 -7.96 -18.67
CA ARG A 135 7.92 -9.39 -18.50
C ARG A 135 8.80 -9.69 -17.28
N ARG A 136 9.61 -8.72 -16.85
CA ARG A 136 10.54 -8.86 -15.72
C ARG A 136 9.95 -8.45 -14.37
N ILE A 137 8.68 -8.07 -14.30
CA ILE A 137 8.02 -7.74 -13.03
C ILE A 137 8.11 -8.95 -12.06
N PRO A 138 8.43 -8.73 -10.78
CA PRO A 138 8.40 -9.80 -9.78
C PRO A 138 6.97 -10.26 -9.51
N PHE A 139 6.81 -11.52 -9.13
CA PHE A 139 5.57 -11.96 -8.46
C PHE A 139 5.59 -11.45 -7.04
N SER A 140 4.72 -10.49 -6.74
CA SER A 140 4.67 -9.84 -5.45
C SER A 140 3.22 -9.63 -5.02
N VAL A 141 2.98 -9.60 -3.71
CA VAL A 141 1.66 -9.49 -3.10
C VAL A 141 1.76 -8.66 -1.82
N GLU A 142 0.70 -7.91 -1.51
CA GLU A 142 0.49 -7.39 -0.16
C GLU A 142 -0.40 -8.37 0.58
N TRP A 143 0.22 -9.20 1.42
CA TRP A 143 -0.50 -10.20 2.19
C TRP A 143 -1.08 -9.56 3.46
N THR A 144 -2.39 -9.66 3.61
CA THR A 144 -3.09 -9.31 4.85
C THR A 144 -2.90 -10.44 5.86
N VAL A 145 -2.15 -10.16 6.92
CA VAL A 145 -1.80 -11.11 7.97
C VAL A 145 -2.62 -10.81 9.22
N PRO A 146 -3.72 -11.53 9.49
CA PRO A 146 -4.40 -11.44 10.78
C PRO A 146 -3.43 -11.83 11.90
N PHE A 147 -3.34 -10.97 12.91
CA PHE A 147 -2.52 -11.18 14.08
C PHE A 147 -3.30 -10.75 15.33
N ARG A 148 -3.88 -11.76 16.00
CA ARG A 148 -4.70 -11.58 17.20
C ARG A 148 -5.86 -10.62 16.98
N LYS A 149 -5.76 -9.40 17.48
CA LYS A 149 -6.81 -8.38 17.45
C LYS A 149 -6.66 -7.39 16.29
N THR A 150 -5.58 -7.47 15.53
CA THR A 150 -5.29 -6.57 14.42
C THR A 150 -4.89 -7.40 13.19
N ALA A 151 -4.55 -6.71 12.11
CA ALA A 151 -3.86 -7.32 10.98
C ALA A 151 -2.71 -6.40 10.57
N PHE A 152 -1.65 -7.01 10.06
CA PHE A 152 -0.54 -6.32 9.44
C PHE A 152 -0.50 -6.64 7.97
N HIS A 153 -0.01 -5.70 7.17
CA HIS A 153 0.24 -5.97 5.76
C HIS A 153 1.71 -6.27 5.54
N MET A 154 1.97 -7.34 4.80
CA MET A 154 3.32 -7.77 4.47
C MET A 154 3.52 -7.73 2.96
N GLY A 155 4.45 -6.90 2.51
CA GLY A 155 4.95 -6.94 1.15
C GLY A 155 5.82 -8.17 0.96
N ILE A 156 5.29 -9.20 0.29
CA ILE A 156 6.06 -10.37 -0.12
C ILE A 156 6.43 -10.18 -1.57
N HIS A 157 7.70 -9.89 -1.83
CA HIS A 157 8.18 -9.54 -3.16
C HIS A 157 9.04 -10.64 -3.77
N ASN A 158 8.89 -10.81 -5.09
CA ASN A 158 9.74 -11.65 -5.93
C ASN A 158 9.70 -13.15 -5.57
N LEU A 159 8.49 -13.66 -5.34
CA LEU A 159 8.23 -15.09 -5.21
C LEU A 159 8.74 -15.87 -6.44
N PRO A 160 9.30 -17.09 -6.25
CA PRO A 160 9.65 -17.96 -7.36
C PRO A 160 8.44 -18.27 -8.23
N SER A 161 8.60 -18.15 -9.55
CA SER A 161 7.49 -18.29 -10.51
C SER A 161 6.74 -19.62 -10.41
N GLU A 162 7.46 -20.71 -10.14
CA GLU A 162 6.91 -22.07 -10.05
C GLU A 162 6.12 -22.29 -8.74
N GLU A 163 6.42 -21.50 -7.70
CA GLU A 163 5.85 -21.66 -6.37
C GLU A 163 4.82 -20.57 -6.03
N ALA A 164 4.77 -19.47 -6.78
CA ALA A 164 3.98 -18.29 -6.46
C ALA A 164 2.49 -18.62 -6.24
N ALA A 165 1.89 -19.47 -7.09
CA ALA A 165 0.50 -19.91 -6.92
C ALA A 165 0.30 -20.74 -5.63
N GLY A 166 1.24 -21.66 -5.33
CA GLY A 166 1.20 -22.44 -4.10
C GLY A 166 1.35 -21.58 -2.84
N TRP A 167 2.14 -20.50 -2.91
CA TRP A 167 2.22 -19.52 -1.83
C TRP A 167 0.90 -18.78 -1.63
N MET A 168 0.19 -18.41 -2.69
CA MET A 168 -1.12 -17.76 -2.57
C MET A 168 -2.15 -18.64 -1.85
N GLU A 169 -2.22 -19.93 -2.19
CA GLU A 169 -3.11 -20.88 -1.49
C GLU A 169 -2.74 -21.05 -0.01
N ARG A 170 -1.46 -20.88 0.35
CA ARG A 170 -1.01 -20.91 1.75
C ARG A 170 -1.39 -19.63 2.48
N PHE A 171 -1.20 -18.46 1.87
CA PHE A 171 -1.61 -17.18 2.43
C PHE A 171 -3.12 -17.13 2.67
N GLU A 172 -3.92 -17.56 1.70
CA GLU A 172 -5.38 -17.64 1.84
C GLU A 172 -5.80 -18.56 2.99
N ARG A 173 -5.23 -19.77 3.09
CA ARG A 173 -5.53 -20.70 4.18
C ARG A 173 -5.14 -20.14 5.55
N PHE A 174 -3.98 -19.47 5.64
CA PHE A 174 -3.58 -18.80 6.86
C PHE A 174 -4.56 -17.68 7.23
N THR A 175 -4.89 -16.80 6.28
CA THR A 175 -5.78 -15.66 6.54
C THR A 175 -7.17 -16.12 6.97
N ALA A 176 -7.65 -17.25 6.46
CA ALA A 176 -8.91 -17.87 6.88
C ALA A 176 -8.86 -18.52 8.27
N ALA A 177 -7.69 -19.01 8.70
CA ALA A 177 -7.50 -19.70 9.98
C ALA A 177 -6.12 -19.35 10.58
N PRO A 178 -5.97 -18.14 11.14
CA PRO A 178 -4.66 -17.63 11.54
C PRO A 178 -4.13 -18.36 12.79
N ASP A 179 -2.84 -18.70 12.75
CA ASP A 179 -2.11 -19.32 13.87
C ASP A 179 -0.70 -18.74 14.00
N ASP A 180 -0.35 -18.24 15.19
CA ASP A 180 0.94 -17.56 15.44
C ASP A 180 2.16 -18.47 15.13
N GLN A 181 2.06 -19.79 15.30
CA GLN A 181 3.17 -20.71 15.01
C GLN A 181 3.32 -20.97 13.52
N GLU A 182 2.20 -21.12 12.82
CA GLU A 182 2.16 -21.26 11.37
C GLU A 182 2.73 -20.02 10.69
N LEU A 183 2.37 -18.82 11.16
CA LEU A 183 2.93 -17.57 10.64
C LEU A 183 4.47 -17.57 10.71
N ARG A 184 5.03 -17.86 11.88
CA ARG A 184 6.49 -17.93 12.07
C ARG A 184 7.14 -18.96 11.17
N ARG A 185 6.49 -20.09 10.94
CA ARG A 185 6.97 -21.12 10.01
C ARG A 185 6.98 -20.60 8.58
N MET A 186 5.88 -20.02 8.12
CA MET A 186 5.75 -19.45 6.77
C MET A 186 6.79 -18.34 6.52
N LEU A 187 6.99 -17.43 7.47
CA LEU A 187 7.99 -16.37 7.36
C LEU A 187 9.42 -16.91 7.28
N ARG A 188 9.77 -17.94 8.06
CA ARG A 188 11.09 -18.60 7.96
C ARG A 188 11.29 -19.30 6.63
N GLU A 189 10.25 -19.94 6.10
CA GLU A 189 10.32 -20.57 4.78
C GLU A 189 10.49 -19.52 3.67
N LEU A 190 9.75 -18.41 3.71
CA LEU A 190 9.91 -17.30 2.77
C LEU A 190 11.32 -16.67 2.87
N ASP A 191 11.80 -16.41 4.08
CA ASP A 191 13.16 -15.90 4.33
C ASP A 191 14.21 -16.88 3.78
N SER A 192 14.00 -18.19 3.88
CA SER A 192 14.96 -19.16 3.32
C SER A 192 15.12 -19.09 1.79
N ILE A 193 14.20 -18.43 1.07
CA ILE A 193 14.28 -18.21 -0.38
C ILE A 193 15.12 -16.94 -0.65
N PRO A 194 16.34 -17.03 -1.20
CA PRO A 194 17.27 -15.89 -1.25
C PRO A 194 16.77 -14.68 -2.06
N GLN A 195 15.95 -14.91 -3.09
CA GLN A 195 15.41 -13.84 -3.94
C GLN A 195 14.12 -13.20 -3.42
N VAL A 196 13.54 -13.70 -2.33
CA VAL A 196 12.31 -13.13 -1.74
C VAL A 196 12.66 -12.00 -0.78
N LEU A 197 11.91 -10.91 -0.86
CA LEU A 197 11.98 -9.78 0.06
C LEU A 197 10.67 -9.70 0.87
N ILE A 198 10.78 -9.49 2.18
CA ILE A 198 9.68 -9.47 3.14
C ILE A 198 9.73 -8.09 3.80
N VAL A 199 8.74 -7.27 3.50
CA VAL A 199 8.60 -5.91 4.02
C VAL A 199 7.38 -5.87 4.93
N LEU A 200 7.50 -5.23 6.09
CA LEU A 200 6.34 -4.87 6.88
C LEU A 200 5.81 -3.53 6.38
N ASN A 201 4.70 -3.56 5.66
CA ASN A 201 4.10 -2.38 5.03
C ASN A 201 3.39 -1.53 6.08
N HIS A 202 3.49 -0.21 5.94
CA HIS A 202 2.89 0.85 6.77
C HIS A 202 2.58 0.40 8.21
N PRO A 203 3.60 -0.02 8.98
CA PRO A 203 3.44 -0.85 10.18
C PRO A 203 2.68 -0.18 11.34
N ILE A 204 2.48 1.14 11.27
CA ILE A 204 1.80 1.94 12.29
C ILE A 204 0.29 2.01 12.03
N TRP A 205 -0.17 1.61 10.84
CA TRP A 205 -1.56 1.72 10.48
C TRP A 205 -2.46 0.70 11.20
N ASP A 206 -3.31 1.21 12.07
CA ASP A 206 -4.35 0.43 12.71
C ASP A 206 -5.56 0.19 11.79
N LEU A 207 -5.44 -0.81 10.90
CA LEU A 207 -6.48 -1.21 9.96
C LEU A 207 -7.82 -1.53 10.66
N TYR A 208 -7.77 -2.24 11.79
CA TYR A 208 -8.96 -2.70 12.52
C TYR A 208 -9.47 -1.68 13.55
N LYS A 209 -8.80 -0.52 13.69
CA LYS A 209 -9.19 0.56 14.59
C LYS A 209 -9.35 0.09 16.04
N ILE A 210 -8.46 -0.79 16.49
CA ILE A 210 -8.41 -1.25 17.89
C ILE A 210 -7.85 -0.20 18.86
N GLY A 211 -7.39 0.94 18.33
CA GLY A 211 -6.80 2.07 19.03
C GLY A 211 -5.28 2.02 18.99
N ASP A 212 -4.66 3.20 18.80
CA ASP A 212 -3.22 3.39 18.60
C ASP A 212 -2.35 2.63 19.63
N ASP A 213 -2.68 2.72 20.92
CA ASP A 213 -1.92 2.04 21.99
C ASP A 213 -2.01 0.51 21.87
N ASN A 214 -3.20 -0.02 21.58
CA ASN A 214 -3.39 -1.47 21.43
C ASN A 214 -2.69 -1.99 20.17
N HIS A 215 -2.76 -1.23 19.07
CA HIS A 215 -2.07 -1.58 17.83
C HIS A 215 -0.56 -1.55 18.02
N ALA A 216 0.00 -0.52 18.66
CA ALA A 216 1.42 -0.44 18.99
C ALA A 216 1.88 -1.62 19.87
N MET A 217 1.07 -2.04 20.85
CA MET A 217 1.35 -3.24 21.65
C MET A 217 1.38 -4.52 20.83
N GLU A 218 0.44 -4.73 19.91
CA GLU A 218 0.46 -5.91 19.05
C GLU A 218 1.58 -5.86 18.01
N LEU A 219 1.97 -4.67 17.53
CA LEU A 219 3.11 -4.47 16.64
C LEU A 219 4.43 -4.84 17.31
N ASP A 220 4.67 -4.37 18.53
CA ASP A 220 5.88 -4.74 19.29
C ASP A 220 5.89 -6.25 19.58
N ARG A 221 4.73 -6.86 19.85
CA ARG A 221 4.64 -8.32 20.01
C ARG A 221 4.85 -9.09 18.70
N PHE A 222 4.43 -8.54 17.57
CA PHE A 222 4.64 -9.13 16.25
C PHE A 222 6.13 -9.12 15.90
N LEU A 223 6.79 -7.98 16.07
CA LEU A 223 8.22 -7.84 15.83
C LEU A 223 9.04 -8.68 16.81
N ALA A 224 8.66 -8.75 18.08
CA ALA A 224 9.33 -9.65 19.06
C ALA A 224 9.37 -11.11 18.59
N GLN A 225 8.40 -11.54 17.79
CA GLN A 225 8.26 -12.92 17.33
C GLN A 225 8.83 -13.16 15.94
N ASN A 226 8.80 -12.14 15.07
CA ASN A 226 9.02 -12.30 13.63
C ASN A 226 10.13 -11.40 13.06
N ASN A 227 10.70 -10.47 13.85
CA ASN A 227 11.66 -9.47 13.34
C ASN A 227 12.84 -10.10 12.58
N GLY A 228 13.32 -11.27 13.01
CA GLY A 228 14.43 -11.97 12.36
C GLY A 228 14.16 -12.45 10.93
N GLN A 229 12.90 -12.50 10.49
CA GLN A 229 12.50 -12.88 9.13
C GLN A 229 12.02 -11.67 8.30
N ILE A 230 11.88 -10.50 8.91
CA ILE A 230 11.49 -9.27 8.23
C ILE A 230 12.76 -8.59 7.73
N HIS A 231 12.76 -8.09 6.50
CA HIS A 231 13.96 -7.52 5.89
C HIS A 231 14.01 -6.00 6.00
N ALA A 232 12.86 -5.34 5.99
CA ALA A 232 12.75 -3.89 6.13
C ALA A 232 11.34 -3.46 6.60
N LEU A 233 11.27 -2.23 7.12
CA LEU A 233 10.03 -1.53 7.45
C LEU A 233 9.76 -0.45 6.40
N GLU A 234 8.52 -0.34 5.95
CA GLU A 234 8.15 0.59 4.90
C GLU A 234 8.04 2.04 5.40
N LEU A 235 8.78 2.94 4.76
CA LEU A 235 8.41 4.35 4.68
C LEU A 235 7.43 4.53 3.54
N ASN A 236 6.22 4.98 3.88
CA ASN A 236 5.11 4.93 2.97
C ASN A 236 4.85 6.28 2.27
N GLY A 237 4.77 6.27 0.94
CA GLY A 237 4.58 7.46 0.12
C GLY A 237 3.17 8.08 0.22
N LEU A 238 2.13 7.32 0.57
CA LEU A 238 0.77 7.83 0.77
C LEU A 238 0.52 8.30 2.21
N ARG A 239 1.30 7.81 3.18
CA ARG A 239 1.13 8.14 4.60
C ARG A 239 1.62 9.52 4.97
N HIS A 240 1.13 9.99 6.10
CA HIS A 240 1.51 11.26 6.68
C HIS A 240 2.95 11.21 7.21
N ALA A 241 3.71 12.30 7.11
CA ALA A 241 5.10 12.36 7.58
C ALA A 241 5.29 12.01 9.07
N ARG A 242 4.29 12.31 9.91
CA ARG A 242 4.27 11.89 11.33
C ARG A 242 4.33 10.36 11.48
N GLU A 243 3.58 9.63 10.66
CA GLU A 243 3.54 8.17 10.69
C GLU A 243 4.90 7.61 10.26
N ASN A 244 5.48 8.13 9.17
CA ASN A 244 6.82 7.73 8.72
C ASN A 244 7.92 8.00 9.75
N ARG A 245 7.83 9.06 10.56
CA ARG A 245 8.75 9.26 11.70
C ARG A 245 8.62 8.18 12.77
N GLN A 246 7.39 7.76 13.08
CA GLN A 246 7.16 6.64 14.00
C GLN A 246 7.74 5.34 13.44
N VAL A 247 7.67 5.12 12.12
CA VAL A 247 8.35 3.99 11.47
C VAL A 247 9.88 4.10 11.61
N MET A 248 10.46 5.29 11.43
CA MET A 248 11.91 5.49 11.62
C MET A 248 12.34 5.17 13.06
N GLU A 249 11.58 5.60 14.06
CA GLU A 249 11.82 5.26 15.47
C GLU A 249 11.67 3.75 15.72
N LEU A 250 10.65 3.12 15.15
CA LEU A 250 10.43 1.68 15.21
C LEU A 250 11.62 0.91 14.59
N ALA A 251 12.10 1.33 13.42
CA ALA A 251 13.23 0.73 12.74
C ALA A 251 14.51 0.81 13.57
N ARG A 252 14.77 1.96 14.23
CA ARG A 252 15.88 2.10 15.18
C ARG A 252 15.76 1.14 16.35
N ARG A 253 14.57 1.08 16.99
CA ARG A 253 14.32 0.20 18.15
C ARG A 253 14.51 -1.29 17.82
N TRP A 254 14.12 -1.71 16.63
CA TRP A 254 14.17 -3.11 16.18
C TRP A 254 15.37 -3.44 15.29
N SER A 255 16.31 -2.51 15.14
CA SER A 255 17.50 -2.63 14.28
C SER A 255 17.16 -3.06 12.85
N GLN A 256 16.14 -2.45 12.28
CA GLN A 256 15.68 -2.73 10.92
C GLN A 256 16.07 -1.67 9.90
N LEU A 257 16.12 -2.10 8.64
CA LEU A 257 16.22 -1.20 7.50
C LEU A 257 14.88 -0.51 7.24
N LEU A 258 14.97 0.69 6.68
CA LEU A 258 13.85 1.41 6.08
C LEU A 258 13.86 1.18 4.57
N ILE A 259 12.69 0.99 3.97
CA ILE A 259 12.54 0.80 2.53
C ILE A 259 11.38 1.65 2.00
N SER A 260 11.39 2.02 0.72
CA SER A 260 10.28 2.75 0.12
C SER A 260 9.08 1.83 -0.10
N GLY A 261 7.90 2.44 -0.13
CA GLY A 261 6.73 1.83 -0.74
C GLY A 261 5.58 2.84 -0.76
N GLY A 262 4.76 2.81 -1.81
CA GLY A 262 3.86 3.94 -2.07
C GLY A 262 2.43 3.76 -1.61
N ASP A 263 1.98 2.52 -1.38
CA ASP A 263 0.58 2.15 -1.10
C ASP A 263 -0.42 2.88 -2.02
N ARG A 264 -0.01 3.02 -3.29
CA ARG A 264 -0.75 3.82 -4.25
C ARG A 264 -1.99 3.08 -4.72
N HIS A 265 -3.13 3.75 -4.55
CA HIS A 265 -4.41 3.31 -5.10
C HIS A 265 -4.94 4.24 -6.21
N GLY A 266 -4.63 5.55 -6.14
CA GLY A 266 -5.07 6.57 -7.11
C GLY A 266 -4.23 6.62 -8.39
N LEU A 267 -4.33 7.75 -9.11
CA LEU A 267 -3.65 8.02 -10.38
C LEU A 267 -2.30 8.75 -10.21
N GLU A 268 -1.97 9.22 -9.01
CA GLU A 268 -0.65 9.76 -8.68
C GLU A 268 0.35 8.61 -8.50
N PRO A 269 1.55 8.63 -9.11
CA PRO A 269 2.57 7.58 -8.89
C PRO A 269 3.07 7.57 -7.43
N ASN A 270 3.76 6.48 -7.04
CA ASN A 270 4.38 6.38 -5.72
C ASN A 270 5.22 7.62 -5.39
N ALA A 271 5.02 8.16 -4.19
CA ALA A 271 5.68 9.39 -3.74
C ALA A 271 7.08 9.18 -3.14
N ASN A 272 7.53 7.94 -3.09
CA ASN A 272 8.90 7.58 -2.81
C ASN A 272 9.30 6.36 -3.63
N ILE A 273 10.61 6.20 -3.81
CA ILE A 273 11.24 5.06 -4.48
C ILE A 273 12.53 4.71 -3.75
N ASN A 274 13.08 3.52 -3.99
CA ASN A 274 14.44 3.21 -3.61
C ASN A 274 15.41 3.56 -4.75
N LEU A 275 16.59 4.07 -4.39
CA LEU A 275 17.70 4.31 -5.31
C LEU A 275 18.74 3.21 -5.15
N THR A 276 19.21 2.64 -6.26
CA THR A 276 20.20 1.56 -6.28
C THR A 276 21.01 1.57 -7.58
N ASN A 277 22.12 0.83 -7.61
CA ASN A 277 22.94 0.62 -8.81
C ASN A 277 22.76 -0.76 -9.45
N VAL A 278 21.94 -1.62 -8.83
CA VAL A 278 21.68 -2.97 -9.35
C VAL A 278 20.58 -2.97 -10.40
N THR A 279 20.69 -3.83 -11.40
CA THR A 279 19.82 -3.84 -12.59
C THR A 279 18.74 -4.92 -12.57
N SER A 280 18.61 -5.66 -11.46
CA SER A 280 17.62 -6.73 -11.32
C SER A 280 17.01 -6.76 -9.94
N PHE A 281 15.75 -7.20 -9.85
CA PHE A 281 15.04 -7.25 -8.57
C PHE A 281 15.72 -8.19 -7.58
N SER A 282 16.21 -9.36 -8.00
CA SER A 282 16.93 -10.29 -7.11
C SER A 282 18.24 -9.69 -6.57
N ALA A 283 18.95 -8.87 -7.35
CA ALA A 283 20.13 -8.17 -6.86
C ALA A 283 19.75 -7.07 -5.85
N PHE A 284 18.64 -6.36 -6.09
CA PHE A 284 18.09 -5.42 -5.11
C PHE A 284 17.69 -6.11 -3.80
N VAL A 285 17.05 -7.28 -3.88
CA VAL A 285 16.75 -8.08 -2.67
C VAL A 285 18.02 -8.42 -1.90
N ARG A 286 19.11 -8.79 -2.57
CA ARG A 286 20.41 -9.06 -1.94
C ARG A 286 21.00 -7.81 -1.27
N GLU A 287 20.91 -6.64 -1.91
CA GLU A 287 21.35 -5.35 -1.35
C GLU A 287 20.62 -5.05 -0.02
N ILE A 288 19.30 -5.21 0.02
CA ILE A 288 18.51 -5.01 1.24
C ILE A 288 18.84 -6.07 2.31
N ARG A 289 18.83 -7.35 1.95
CA ARG A 289 18.89 -8.46 2.91
C ARG A 289 20.29 -8.71 3.46
N VAL A 290 21.27 -8.74 2.57
CA VAL A 290 22.64 -9.18 2.88
C VAL A 290 23.52 -7.97 3.12
N GLU A 291 23.48 -6.99 2.21
CA GLU A 291 24.33 -5.80 2.31
C GLU A 291 23.77 -4.76 3.28
N ARG A 292 22.54 -5.00 3.78
CA ARG A 292 21.87 -4.17 4.80
C ARG A 292 21.94 -2.68 4.44
N GLN A 293 21.74 -2.36 3.16
CA GLN A 293 21.76 -1.01 2.61
C GLN A 293 20.44 -0.68 1.95
N SER A 294 19.94 0.53 2.19
CA SER A 294 18.74 1.04 1.53
C SER A 294 18.83 2.54 1.40
N HIS A 295 18.54 3.08 0.23
CA HIS A 295 18.37 4.51 0.02
C HIS A 295 16.95 4.79 -0.45
N VAL A 296 16.16 5.47 0.37
CA VAL A 296 14.81 5.93 0.05
C VAL A 296 14.86 7.37 -0.43
N LEU A 297 14.30 7.65 -1.60
CA LEU A 297 14.10 8.99 -2.13
C LEU A 297 12.62 9.36 -2.08
N PHE A 298 12.26 10.38 -1.33
CA PHE A 298 10.95 11.03 -1.44
C PHE A 298 10.93 12.02 -2.60
N LEU A 299 9.85 12.00 -3.37
CA LEU A 299 9.64 12.78 -4.59
C LEU A 299 8.73 14.00 -4.34
N GLU A 300 8.77 14.98 -5.24
CA GLU A 300 8.08 16.28 -5.12
C GLU A 300 6.62 16.17 -4.66
N GLN A 301 5.87 15.18 -5.13
CA GLN A 301 4.49 14.99 -4.72
C GLN A 301 4.35 14.79 -3.21
N TYR A 302 5.30 14.16 -2.53
CA TYR A 302 5.27 13.94 -1.09
C TYR A 302 5.31 15.25 -0.29
N ALA A 303 5.96 16.29 -0.82
CA ALA A 303 6.05 17.60 -0.19
C ALA A 303 4.70 18.36 -0.19
N ARG A 304 3.71 17.92 -0.98
CA ARG A 304 2.35 18.49 -0.98
C ARG A 304 1.63 18.15 0.33
N PRO A 305 0.65 18.97 0.78
CA PRO A 305 -0.17 18.67 1.94
C PRO A 305 -0.81 17.28 1.83
N TRP A 306 -0.72 16.50 2.89
CA TRP A 306 -1.19 15.12 2.91
C TRP A 306 -2.70 15.03 2.65
N GLU A 307 -3.49 15.91 3.27
CA GLU A 307 -4.95 15.97 3.12
C GLU A 307 -5.35 16.20 1.66
N GLN A 308 -4.58 17.02 0.94
CA GLN A 308 -4.81 17.24 -0.49
C GLN A 308 -4.58 15.96 -1.29
N ARG A 309 -3.50 15.23 -1.02
CA ARG A 309 -3.19 13.99 -1.74
C ARG A 309 -4.19 12.87 -1.44
N ILE A 310 -4.62 12.75 -0.17
CA ILE A 310 -5.69 11.83 0.21
C ILE A 310 -7.00 12.19 -0.47
N LEU A 311 -7.34 13.49 -0.55
CA LEU A 311 -8.53 13.95 -1.29
C LEU A 311 -8.42 13.62 -2.77
N GLU A 312 -7.26 13.85 -3.41
CA GLU A 312 -7.00 13.50 -4.81
C GLU A 312 -7.14 11.99 -5.05
N SER A 313 -6.55 11.14 -4.20
CA SER A 313 -6.69 9.68 -4.29
C SER A 313 -8.14 9.22 -4.06
N THR A 314 -8.85 9.85 -3.12
CA THR A 314 -10.27 9.57 -2.88
C THR A 314 -11.12 9.96 -4.10
N LEU A 315 -10.83 11.12 -4.69
CA LEU A 315 -11.47 11.59 -5.91
C LEU A 315 -11.25 10.64 -7.07
N ASP A 316 -10.05 10.07 -7.20
CA ASP A 316 -9.73 9.09 -8.24
C ASP A 316 -10.58 7.81 -8.13
N ALA A 317 -10.86 7.35 -6.90
CA ALA A 317 -11.73 6.22 -6.65
C ALA A 317 -13.19 6.51 -7.07
N VAL A 318 -13.71 7.69 -6.69
CA VAL A 318 -15.12 8.06 -6.90
C VAL A 318 -15.39 8.84 -8.20
N SER A 319 -14.39 9.09 -9.04
CA SER A 319 -14.52 9.78 -10.33
C SER A 319 -14.81 8.82 -11.48
N ASP A 320 -15.38 9.36 -12.56
CA ASP A 320 -15.46 8.62 -13.82
C ASP A 320 -14.20 8.92 -14.64
N HIS A 321 -13.70 7.90 -15.34
CA HIS A 321 -12.50 7.93 -16.17
C HIS A 321 -12.88 7.49 -17.60
N PRO A 322 -13.45 8.39 -18.43
CA PRO A 322 -13.92 8.07 -19.78
C PRO A 322 -12.83 7.50 -20.70
N GLN A 323 -11.56 7.78 -20.38
CA GLN A 323 -10.39 7.28 -21.10
C GLN A 323 -10.10 5.79 -20.84
N PHE A 324 -10.74 5.15 -19.86
CA PHE A 324 -10.56 3.73 -19.58
C PHE A 324 -11.44 2.84 -20.48
N SER A 325 -11.16 1.54 -20.47
CA SER A 325 -11.93 0.54 -21.19
C SER A 325 -13.40 0.54 -20.77
N PRO A 326 -14.35 0.33 -21.71
CA PRO A 326 -15.77 0.21 -21.39
C PRO A 326 -16.01 -0.84 -20.28
N GLY A 327 -16.87 -0.51 -19.31
CA GLY A 327 -17.11 -1.35 -18.13
C GLY A 327 -16.12 -1.14 -16.98
N TRP A 328 -15.18 -0.19 -17.09
CA TRP A 328 -14.30 0.23 -15.99
C TRP A 328 -14.20 1.76 -15.84
N GLN A 329 -15.04 2.49 -16.56
CA GLN A 329 -14.99 3.95 -16.67
C GLN A 329 -15.64 4.59 -15.46
N ARG A 330 -16.79 4.10 -15.01
CA ARG A 330 -17.57 4.71 -13.96
C ARG A 330 -17.15 4.22 -12.58
N TRP A 331 -17.31 5.07 -11.58
CA TRP A 331 -17.04 4.68 -10.18
C TRP A 331 -17.85 3.46 -9.73
N ASP A 332 -19.11 3.35 -10.16
CA ASP A 332 -20.00 2.24 -9.79
C ASP A 332 -19.79 0.96 -10.59
N GLU A 333 -18.97 1.01 -11.64
CA GLU A 333 -18.41 -0.18 -12.29
C GLU A 333 -17.22 -0.76 -11.50
N ARG A 334 -16.64 0.04 -10.60
CA ARG A 334 -15.48 -0.31 -9.76
C ARG A 334 -15.82 -0.46 -8.27
N ALA A 335 -17.08 -0.25 -7.90
CA ALA A 335 -17.62 -0.55 -6.58
C ALA A 335 -18.44 -1.84 -6.68
N PHE A 336 -18.31 -2.73 -5.71
CA PHE A 336 -18.86 -4.07 -5.74
C PHE A 336 -19.65 -4.36 -4.48
N HIS A 337 -20.71 -5.15 -4.63
CA HIS A 337 -21.59 -5.56 -3.54
C HIS A 337 -22.24 -6.91 -3.90
N LEU A 338 -22.61 -7.69 -2.88
CA LEU A 338 -23.35 -8.94 -3.06
C LEU A 338 -24.77 -8.68 -3.60
N ASP A 339 -25.21 -9.44 -4.58
CA ASP A 339 -26.60 -9.37 -5.04
C ASP A 339 -27.55 -10.11 -4.07
N GLY A 340 -28.83 -10.25 -4.47
CA GLY A 340 -29.83 -10.96 -3.67
C GLY A 340 -29.61 -12.48 -3.57
N THR A 341 -28.70 -13.07 -4.36
CA THR A 341 -28.32 -14.49 -4.29
C THR A 341 -27.00 -14.71 -3.56
N GLY A 342 -26.29 -13.64 -3.21
CA GLY A 342 -24.98 -13.69 -2.55
C GLY A 342 -23.81 -13.74 -3.53
N GLU A 343 -24.01 -13.40 -4.81
CA GLU A 343 -22.93 -13.29 -5.79
C GLU A 343 -22.39 -11.86 -5.84
N MET A 344 -21.07 -11.71 -5.90
CA MET A 344 -20.43 -10.39 -5.99
C MET A 344 -20.66 -9.78 -7.38
N ARG A 345 -21.25 -8.58 -7.44
CA ARG A 345 -21.54 -7.84 -8.68
C ARG A 345 -21.06 -6.41 -8.59
N SER A 346 -20.80 -5.78 -9.75
CA SER A 346 -20.57 -4.34 -9.76
C SER A 346 -21.86 -3.60 -9.36
N MET A 347 -21.73 -2.48 -8.65
CA MET A 347 -22.89 -1.67 -8.27
C MET A 347 -23.68 -1.19 -9.50
N ALA A 348 -23.00 -0.97 -10.63
CA ALA A 348 -23.60 -0.63 -11.91
C ALA A 348 -24.65 -1.65 -12.38
N GLU A 349 -24.42 -2.95 -12.15
CA GLU A 349 -25.34 -4.05 -12.46
C GLU A 349 -26.52 -4.13 -11.49
N LEU A 350 -26.29 -3.72 -10.24
CA LEU A 350 -27.28 -3.82 -9.16
C LEU A 350 -28.33 -2.71 -9.18
N TRP A 351 -28.09 -1.63 -9.93
CA TRP A 351 -29.04 -0.52 -9.97
C TRP A 351 -30.34 -0.89 -10.71
N PRO A 352 -31.52 -0.87 -10.05
CA PRO A 352 -32.78 -1.31 -10.66
C PRO A 352 -33.23 -0.52 -11.89
N ARG A 353 -32.67 0.68 -12.09
CA ARG A 353 -32.93 1.57 -13.24
C ARG A 353 -31.66 1.89 -14.02
N GLY A 354 -30.61 1.08 -13.87
CA GLY A 354 -29.29 1.27 -14.47
C GLY A 354 -28.52 2.49 -13.97
N LYS A 355 -28.98 3.14 -12.89
CA LYS A 355 -28.35 4.34 -12.30
C LYS A 355 -28.46 4.34 -10.78
N ALA A 356 -27.40 4.78 -10.12
CA ALA A 356 -27.36 4.99 -8.68
C ALA A 356 -28.48 5.94 -8.20
N PRO A 357 -28.97 5.78 -6.96
CA PRO A 357 -29.96 6.66 -6.37
C PRO A 357 -29.54 8.13 -6.38
N LEU A 358 -30.53 9.04 -6.50
CA LEU A 358 -30.31 10.49 -6.57
C LEU A 358 -29.44 11.02 -5.42
N ALA A 359 -29.68 10.57 -4.18
CA ALA A 359 -28.93 11.03 -3.02
C ALA A 359 -27.45 10.62 -3.11
N LEU A 360 -27.16 9.38 -3.51
CA LEU A 360 -25.79 8.89 -3.66
C LEU A 360 -25.06 9.62 -4.80
N ARG A 361 -25.75 9.83 -5.93
CA ARG A 361 -25.20 10.64 -7.02
C ARG A 361 -24.93 12.08 -6.58
N ALA A 362 -25.84 12.69 -5.82
CA ALA A 362 -25.64 14.05 -5.31
C ALA A 362 -24.43 14.11 -4.37
N ALA A 363 -24.29 13.15 -3.46
CA ALA A 363 -23.13 13.07 -2.56
C ALA A 363 -21.81 12.92 -3.33
N ILE A 364 -21.75 12.01 -4.30
CA ILE A 364 -20.57 11.83 -5.16
C ILE A 364 -20.27 13.08 -5.98
N GLN A 365 -21.29 13.76 -6.50
CA GLN A 365 -21.12 15.03 -7.21
C GLN A 365 -20.59 16.13 -6.29
N CYS A 366 -21.07 16.23 -5.04
CA CYS A 366 -20.52 17.14 -4.04
C CYS A 366 -19.04 16.86 -3.79
N VAL A 367 -18.65 15.60 -3.62
CA VAL A 367 -17.23 15.22 -3.46
C VAL A 367 -16.45 15.60 -4.73
N ARG A 368 -16.94 15.27 -5.92
CA ARG A 368 -16.30 15.64 -7.20
C ARG A 368 -16.14 17.15 -7.40
N LEU A 369 -17.06 17.97 -6.87
CA LEU A 369 -16.94 19.43 -6.91
C LEU A 369 -15.79 19.95 -6.03
N LEU A 370 -15.35 19.20 -5.00
CA LEU A 370 -14.15 19.54 -4.24
C LEU A 370 -12.87 19.48 -5.09
N ARG A 371 -12.91 18.80 -6.25
CA ARG A 371 -11.84 18.80 -7.26
C ARG A 371 -11.61 20.18 -7.88
N HIS A 372 -12.58 21.10 -7.82
CA HIS A 372 -12.42 22.44 -8.39
C HIS A 372 -11.36 23.22 -7.61
N ARG A 373 -10.31 23.63 -8.32
CA ARG A 373 -9.09 24.28 -7.79
C ARG A 373 -9.33 25.38 -6.74
N ALA A 374 -10.44 26.12 -6.80
CA ALA A 374 -10.76 27.18 -5.84
C ALA A 374 -11.01 26.65 -4.40
N LEU A 375 -11.62 25.47 -4.25
CA LEU A 375 -11.86 24.84 -2.95
C LEU A 375 -10.62 24.08 -2.45
N ALA A 376 -9.89 23.42 -3.36
CA ALA A 376 -8.61 22.78 -3.05
C ALA A 376 -7.56 23.80 -2.57
N SER A 377 -7.50 24.99 -3.18
CA SER A 377 -6.63 26.09 -2.73
C SER A 377 -7.04 26.66 -1.37
N ALA A 378 -8.34 26.73 -1.04
CA ALA A 378 -8.80 27.19 0.27
C ALA A 378 -8.43 26.19 1.39
N LEU A 379 -8.53 24.88 1.12
CA LEU A 379 -8.05 23.82 2.01
C LEU A 379 -6.51 23.86 2.16
N SER A 380 -5.79 24.10 1.07
CA SER A 380 -4.32 24.22 1.03
C SER A 380 -3.79 25.47 1.76
N LEU A 381 -4.55 26.57 1.80
CA LEU A 381 -4.21 27.78 2.55
C LEU A 381 -4.50 27.66 4.06
N ALA A 382 -5.41 26.76 4.44
CA ALA A 382 -5.80 26.51 5.83
C ALA A 382 -5.00 25.38 6.49
N ALA A 383 -4.39 24.49 5.71
CA ALA A 383 -3.53 23.41 6.19
C ALA A 383 -2.06 23.86 6.14
N PRO A 384 -1.26 23.69 7.22
CA PRO A 384 0.18 23.92 7.16
C PRO A 384 0.83 23.07 6.06
N ARG A 385 2.04 23.42 5.62
CA ARG A 385 2.87 22.53 4.76
C ARG A 385 3.40 21.37 5.61
N VAL A 386 2.50 20.50 6.09
CA VAL A 386 2.80 19.55 7.16
C VAL A 386 3.91 18.58 6.77
N ASN A 387 4.01 18.16 5.51
CA ASN A 387 5.06 17.23 5.07
C ASN A 387 6.43 17.89 4.83
N VAL A 388 6.50 19.22 4.68
CA VAL A 388 7.77 19.94 4.56
C VAL A 388 8.38 20.11 5.95
N ASP A 389 7.61 20.65 6.89
CA ASP A 389 8.10 20.99 8.22
C ASP A 389 8.23 19.76 9.15
N ALA A 390 7.40 18.73 8.97
CA ALA A 390 7.37 17.59 9.89
C ALA A 390 8.53 16.60 9.75
N LEU A 391 9.25 16.59 8.62
CA LEU A 391 10.50 15.81 8.47
C LEU A 391 11.75 16.64 8.82
N ASP A 392 11.61 17.96 9.02
CA ASP A 392 12.72 18.87 9.34
C ASP A 392 13.05 18.93 10.84
N ALA A 393 12.19 18.40 11.72
CA ALA A 393 12.46 18.31 13.15
C ALA A 393 13.46 17.17 13.48
N ASP A 394 14.76 17.52 13.56
CA ASP A 394 15.82 16.87 14.35
C ASP A 394 15.96 15.33 14.31
N ALA A 395 15.63 14.67 13.19
CA ALA A 395 15.78 13.22 13.07
C ALA A 395 17.00 12.76 12.24
N MET A 396 17.81 13.68 11.71
CA MET A 396 18.63 13.43 10.50
C MET A 396 20.13 13.73 10.64
N GLN A 397 20.71 13.74 11.84
CA GLN A 397 22.18 13.76 12.00
C GLN A 397 22.81 12.44 12.49
N GLU A 398 22.02 11.43 12.86
CA GLU A 398 22.56 10.12 13.27
C GLU A 398 21.73 8.97 12.66
N ILE A 399 21.88 8.76 11.35
CA ILE A 399 21.57 7.49 10.68
C ILE A 399 22.77 7.12 9.78
N ALA A 400 23.96 7.14 10.36
CA ALA A 400 25.19 6.62 9.76
C ALA A 400 25.60 5.35 10.49
#